data_AF-A0A1V5GAE1-F1
#
_entry.id   AF-A0A1V5GAE1-F1
#
_cell.length_a   1.000
_cell.length_b   1.000
_cell.length_c   1.000
_cell.angle_alpha   90.00
_cell.angle_beta   90.00
_cell.angle_gamma   90.00
#
_symmetry.space_group_name_H-M   'P 1'
#
loop_
_entity.id
_entity.type
_entity.pdbx_description
1 polymer ?
#
loop_
_entity_poly.entity_id
_entity_poly.type
_entity_poly.pdbx_seq_one_letter_code
_entity_poly.pdbx_strand_id
1 'polypeptide(L)'
;MKYQYSDSVQITPHFNSCEFRCKCGKEHEFSVSDELVQKLEQLYATLNCSKIIVTSGFRCSAHDKAVKGSGTGQHTLGNAADICCYGQDGQPISSKVVCCKAQDIGFNGIANITAAYQYTHVDVRPNGKWYGDEVHGNSTVTDDFYKYFGGEDMKGIDVSVHNGNIDWGKVKADGIDFAILRAGYGRLASQKDEKFEQNYAGAKAAGIPVGAYWYSYAMTPEEAELEADVFLSVIKGKQFEMPVYFDLEEKKQFDLGKEQVSAIMRAFLKKVENAGYFVGLYGSASSLTTHTADDIKSWYTIWLAHWVDQTNYNGAYGIWQHSEKGKVDGINGNVDMDICYKDFQTIIKGKGLNGWGKAEPTSTPAPDVPDTDVTVTIQIGKDSYKGTLKKE
;
A
#
# COMPACT_ATOMS: atom_id res chain seq x y z
N MET A 1 -13.37 2.52 35.41
CA MET A 1 -14.83 2.78 35.47
C MET A 1 -15.57 1.47 35.70
N LYS A 2 -16.69 1.47 36.44
CA LYS A 2 -17.53 0.29 36.71
C LYS A 2 -18.93 0.51 36.14
N TYR A 3 -19.52 -0.53 35.58
CA TYR A 3 -20.80 -0.48 34.89
C TYR A 3 -21.66 -1.70 35.25
N GLN A 4 -22.97 -1.50 35.31
CA GLN A 4 -23.96 -2.57 35.35
C GLN A 4 -24.10 -3.20 33.96
N TYR A 5 -24.48 -4.48 33.90
CA TYR A 5 -24.63 -5.21 32.63
C TYR A 5 -25.52 -4.50 31.61
N SER A 6 -26.53 -3.74 32.05
CA SER A 6 -27.45 -2.99 31.19
C SER A 6 -26.90 -1.67 30.64
N ASP A 7 -25.81 -1.13 31.21
CA ASP A 7 -25.34 0.24 30.96
C ASP A 7 -24.79 0.42 29.55
N SER A 8 -25.35 1.38 28.79
CA SER A 8 -24.92 1.76 27.44
C SER A 8 -24.42 3.21 27.38
N VAL A 9 -23.56 3.57 28.32
CA VAL A 9 -22.96 4.91 28.42
C VAL A 9 -21.94 5.10 27.29
N GLN A 10 -22.06 6.19 26.55
CA GLN A 10 -21.04 6.62 25.59
C GLN A 10 -19.83 7.16 26.37
N ILE A 11 -18.68 6.47 26.33
CA ILE A 11 -17.50 6.81 27.13
C ILE A 11 -16.67 7.87 26.39
N THR A 12 -16.42 7.66 25.11
CA THR A 12 -15.73 8.58 24.19
C THR A 12 -16.51 8.68 22.88
N PRO A 13 -16.16 9.56 21.93
CA PRO A 13 -16.90 9.68 20.66
C PRO A 13 -17.09 8.36 19.91
N HIS A 14 -16.13 7.44 19.98
CA HIS A 14 -16.16 6.18 19.22
C HIS A 14 -16.41 4.92 20.05
N PHE A 15 -16.48 5.01 21.38
CA PHE A 15 -16.64 3.83 22.25
C PHE A 15 -17.76 3.96 23.26
N ASN A 16 -18.67 2.98 23.23
CA ASN A 16 -19.72 2.78 24.23
C ASN A 16 -19.32 1.70 25.24
N SER A 17 -19.66 1.90 26.51
CA SER A 17 -19.43 0.93 27.59
C SER A 17 -19.96 -0.47 27.27
N CYS A 18 -21.03 -0.58 26.49
CA CYS A 18 -21.63 -1.86 26.15
C CYS A 18 -20.73 -2.78 25.31
N GLU A 19 -19.82 -2.20 24.55
CA GLU A 19 -18.90 -2.93 23.65
C GLU A 19 -17.87 -3.74 24.45
N PHE A 20 -17.56 -3.31 25.67
CA PHE A 20 -16.59 -3.95 26.56
C PHE A 20 -17.22 -4.98 27.51
N ARG A 21 -18.55 -5.19 27.44
CA ARG A 21 -19.24 -6.13 28.31
C ARG A 21 -18.73 -7.56 28.12
N CYS A 22 -18.79 -8.33 29.19
CA CYS A 22 -18.46 -9.75 29.17
C CYS A 22 -19.45 -10.52 28.28
N LYS A 23 -18.90 -11.29 27.33
CA LYS A 23 -19.69 -12.09 26.38
C LYS A 23 -20.01 -13.51 26.88
N CYS A 24 -20.05 -13.72 28.19
CA CYS A 24 -20.30 -15.03 28.79
C CYS A 24 -21.76 -15.48 28.81
N GLY A 25 -22.68 -14.62 28.36
CA GLY A 25 -24.13 -14.88 28.35
C GLY A 25 -24.82 -14.75 29.71
N LYS A 26 -24.13 -14.24 30.74
CA LYS A 26 -24.69 -13.99 32.08
C LYS A 26 -24.60 -12.51 32.43
N GLU A 27 -25.64 -12.01 33.09
CA GLU A 27 -25.64 -10.63 33.57
C GLU A 27 -24.78 -10.50 34.82
N HIS A 28 -23.81 -9.59 34.77
CA HIS A 28 -23.00 -9.20 35.92
C HIS A 28 -22.32 -7.86 35.63
N GLU A 29 -21.88 -7.18 36.69
CA GLU A 29 -21.07 -5.97 36.58
C GLU A 29 -19.78 -6.21 35.79
N PHE A 30 -19.28 -5.16 35.16
CA PHE A 30 -18.02 -5.16 34.45
C PHE A 30 -17.26 -3.86 34.68
N SER A 31 -15.94 -3.91 34.47
CA SER A 31 -15.07 -2.75 34.60
C SER A 31 -14.35 -2.49 33.30
N VAL A 32 -14.10 -1.20 33.01
CA VAL A 32 -13.29 -0.75 31.88
C VAL A 32 -12.34 0.34 32.37
N SER A 33 -11.05 0.19 32.09
CA SER A 33 -10.05 1.21 32.40
C SER A 33 -10.27 2.46 31.56
N ASP A 34 -10.17 3.64 32.18
CA ASP A 34 -10.25 4.91 31.46
C ASP A 34 -9.06 5.07 30.51
N GLU A 35 -7.85 4.73 30.99
CA GLU A 35 -6.63 4.75 30.17
C GLU A 35 -6.75 3.86 28.92
N LEU A 36 -7.36 2.68 29.05
CA LEU A 36 -7.61 1.77 27.91
C LEU A 36 -8.45 2.46 26.85
N VAL A 37 -9.59 3.06 27.24
CA VAL A 37 -10.50 3.69 26.29
C VAL A 37 -9.89 4.94 25.67
N GLN A 38 -9.16 5.75 26.44
CA GLN A 38 -8.44 6.91 25.90
C GLN A 38 -7.37 6.53 24.88
N LYS A 39 -6.61 5.45 25.13
CA LYS A 39 -5.62 4.96 24.16
C LYS A 39 -6.27 4.32 22.93
N LEU A 40 -7.43 3.67 23.07
CA LEU A 40 -8.22 3.19 21.93
C LEU A 40 -8.73 4.35 21.06
N GLU A 41 -9.11 5.47 21.67
CA GLU A 41 -9.50 6.70 20.96
C GLU A 41 -8.30 7.31 20.19
N GLN A 42 -7.11 7.34 20.81
CA GLN A 42 -5.87 7.74 20.13
C GLN A 42 -5.53 6.79 18.97
N LEU A 43 -5.74 5.49 19.15
CA LEU A 43 -5.49 4.48 18.13
C LEU A 43 -6.45 4.64 16.95
N TYR A 44 -7.72 4.95 17.22
CA TYR A 44 -8.70 5.27 16.19
C TYR A 44 -8.22 6.43 15.31
N ALA A 45 -7.80 7.54 15.94
CA ALA A 45 -7.30 8.72 15.24
C ALA A 45 -5.99 8.44 14.48
N THR A 46 -5.04 7.74 15.13
CA THR A 46 -3.71 7.43 14.56
C THR A 46 -3.80 6.53 13.34
N LEU A 47 -4.70 5.54 13.36
CA LEU A 47 -4.94 4.66 12.22
C LEU A 47 -5.79 5.31 11.13
N ASN A 48 -6.38 6.49 11.37
CA ASN A 48 -7.42 7.08 10.53
C ASN A 48 -8.50 6.05 10.14
N CYS A 49 -8.90 5.22 11.09
CA CYS A 49 -9.80 4.11 10.82
C CYS A 49 -11.27 4.57 10.80
N SER A 50 -12.15 3.87 10.10
CA SER A 50 -13.59 4.13 10.09
C SER A 50 -14.29 3.63 11.34
N LYS A 51 -13.75 2.57 11.97
CA LYS A 51 -14.23 2.00 13.23
C LYS A 51 -13.18 1.07 13.85
N ILE A 52 -13.24 0.94 15.16
CA ILE A 52 -12.60 -0.15 15.91
C ILE A 52 -13.72 -0.97 16.54
N ILE A 53 -13.76 -2.27 16.24
CA ILE A 53 -14.72 -3.20 16.84
C ILE A 53 -14.08 -3.89 18.03
N VAL A 54 -14.64 -3.70 19.23
CA VAL A 54 -14.26 -4.47 20.42
C VAL A 54 -14.86 -5.87 20.35
N THR A 55 -14.02 -6.84 19.98
CA THR A 55 -14.43 -8.25 19.88
C THR A 55 -14.44 -8.95 21.23
N SER A 56 -13.62 -8.52 22.18
CA SER A 56 -13.66 -8.98 23.57
C SER A 56 -13.10 -7.91 24.50
N GLY A 57 -13.94 -7.33 25.36
CA GLY A 57 -13.51 -6.41 26.42
C GLY A 57 -13.29 -7.13 27.75
N PHE A 58 -14.01 -6.70 28.79
CA PHE A 58 -13.97 -7.33 30.11
C PHE A 58 -14.41 -8.81 30.06
N ARG A 59 -13.76 -9.67 30.84
CA ARG A 59 -14.18 -11.07 31.03
C ARG A 59 -14.33 -11.37 32.52
N CYS A 60 -15.44 -11.99 32.93
CA CYS A 60 -15.49 -12.55 34.28
C CYS A 60 -14.50 -13.73 34.39
N SER A 61 -14.03 -14.04 35.60
CA SER A 61 -13.03 -15.11 35.81
C SER A 61 -13.43 -16.45 35.20
N ALA A 62 -14.73 -16.80 35.25
CA ALA A 62 -15.24 -18.02 34.64
C ALA A 62 -15.15 -18.01 33.11
N HIS A 63 -15.51 -16.89 32.48
CA HIS A 63 -15.43 -16.75 31.02
C HIS A 63 -13.98 -16.75 30.54
N ASP A 64 -13.11 -16.03 31.23
CA ASP A 64 -11.69 -15.97 30.88
C ASP A 64 -11.05 -17.36 30.89
N LYS A 65 -11.32 -18.18 31.93
CA LYS A 65 -10.88 -19.59 31.96
C LYS A 65 -11.47 -20.43 30.82
N ALA A 66 -12.74 -20.21 30.45
CA ALA A 66 -13.38 -20.94 29.37
C ALA A 66 -12.73 -20.67 27.99
N VAL A 67 -12.14 -19.48 27.81
CA VAL A 67 -11.37 -19.11 26.61
C VAL A 67 -9.86 -19.29 26.79
N LYS A 68 -9.45 -20.19 27.71
CA LYS A 68 -8.04 -20.54 28.00
C LYS A 68 -7.19 -19.42 28.64
N GLY A 69 -7.83 -18.38 29.18
CA GLY A 69 -7.19 -17.38 30.03
C GLY A 69 -6.90 -17.88 31.45
N SER A 70 -6.14 -17.10 32.22
CA SER A 70 -5.75 -17.45 33.60
C SER A 70 -6.88 -17.29 34.61
N GLY A 71 -7.97 -16.61 34.24
CA GLY A 71 -9.05 -16.21 35.14
C GLY A 71 -8.70 -15.01 36.01
N THR A 72 -7.52 -14.41 35.83
CA THR A 72 -6.98 -13.29 36.60
C THR A 72 -6.20 -12.29 35.72
N GLY A 73 -6.29 -12.41 34.40
CA GLY A 73 -5.56 -11.58 33.44
C GLY A 73 -6.16 -10.19 33.22
N GLN A 74 -5.59 -9.42 32.29
CA GLN A 74 -5.96 -8.02 32.05
C GLN A 74 -7.43 -7.83 31.63
N HIS A 75 -8.02 -8.80 30.90
CA HIS A 75 -9.46 -8.78 30.62
C HIS A 75 -10.32 -8.85 31.89
N THR A 76 -9.88 -9.60 32.91
CA THR A 76 -10.63 -9.71 34.18
C THR A 76 -10.49 -8.48 35.07
N LEU A 77 -9.48 -7.65 34.81
CA LEU A 77 -9.27 -6.36 35.47
C LEU A 77 -9.96 -5.20 34.74
N GLY A 78 -10.46 -5.43 33.52
CA GLY A 78 -11.01 -4.37 32.66
C GLY A 78 -9.95 -3.54 31.96
N ASN A 79 -8.72 -4.02 31.89
CA ASN A 79 -7.57 -3.31 31.33
C ASN A 79 -7.23 -3.72 29.89
N ALA A 80 -7.92 -4.71 29.33
CA ALA A 80 -7.63 -5.25 28.00
C ALA A 80 -8.85 -5.26 27.07
N ALA A 81 -8.55 -5.20 25.77
CA ALA A 81 -9.50 -5.41 24.70
C ALA A 81 -8.85 -6.16 23.54
N ASP A 82 -9.60 -7.10 22.96
CA ASP A 82 -9.27 -7.67 21.65
C ASP A 82 -10.08 -6.92 20.60
N ILE A 83 -9.39 -6.37 19.61
CA ILE A 83 -9.96 -5.42 18.65
C ILE A 83 -9.73 -5.84 17.20
N CYS A 84 -10.63 -5.39 16.33
CA CYS A 84 -10.45 -5.38 14.88
C CYS A 84 -10.66 -3.96 14.37
N CYS A 85 -9.66 -3.39 13.71
CA CYS A 85 -9.69 -2.02 13.18
C CYS A 85 -10.05 -2.06 11.70
N TYR A 86 -10.86 -1.12 11.21
CA TYR A 86 -11.27 -1.06 9.81
C TYR A 86 -10.86 0.26 9.16
N GLY A 87 -10.26 0.22 7.98
CA GLY A 87 -9.92 1.40 7.21
C GLY A 87 -11.16 2.16 6.72
N GLN A 88 -10.94 3.34 6.13
CA GLN A 88 -12.01 4.13 5.50
C GLN A 88 -12.65 3.40 4.30
N ASP A 89 -11.93 2.44 3.71
CA ASP A 89 -12.39 1.54 2.66
C ASP A 89 -13.28 0.38 3.17
N GLY A 90 -13.52 0.32 4.49
CA GLY A 90 -14.30 -0.75 5.13
C GLY A 90 -13.58 -2.08 5.21
N GLN A 91 -12.28 -2.16 4.89
CA GLN A 91 -11.47 -3.37 5.02
C GLN A 91 -10.76 -3.44 6.37
N PRO A 92 -10.52 -4.64 6.93
CA PRO A 92 -9.70 -4.78 8.15
C PRO A 92 -8.29 -4.23 7.94
N ILE A 93 -7.83 -3.40 8.88
CA ILE A 93 -6.43 -2.98 8.99
C ILE A 93 -5.65 -4.15 9.60
N SER A 94 -4.55 -4.52 8.95
CA SER A 94 -3.70 -5.62 9.41
C SER A 94 -3.22 -5.40 10.85
N SER A 95 -3.31 -6.44 11.68
CA SER A 95 -2.82 -6.46 13.06
C SER A 95 -1.34 -6.09 13.15
N LYS A 96 -0.54 -6.35 12.10
CA LYS A 96 0.85 -5.87 12.03
C LYS A 96 0.93 -4.35 12.23
N VAL A 97 0.14 -3.61 11.47
CA VAL A 97 0.07 -2.14 11.52
C VAL A 97 -0.53 -1.68 12.86
N VAL A 98 -1.59 -2.35 13.32
CA VAL A 98 -2.25 -2.01 14.59
C VAL A 98 -1.29 -2.19 15.77
N CYS A 99 -0.47 -3.26 15.79
CA CYS A 99 0.53 -3.50 16.83
C CYS A 99 1.59 -2.39 16.84
N CYS A 100 2.11 -2.00 15.68
CA CYS A 100 3.07 -0.90 15.55
C CYS A 100 2.50 0.43 16.09
N LYS A 101 1.28 0.81 15.70
CA LYS A 101 0.67 2.07 16.18
C LYS A 101 0.25 2.00 17.64
N ALA A 102 -0.19 0.84 18.13
CA ALA A 102 -0.47 0.64 19.55
C ALA A 102 0.81 0.77 20.41
N GLN A 103 1.96 0.33 19.88
CA GLN A 103 3.26 0.53 20.53
C GLN A 103 3.59 2.02 20.67
N ASP A 104 3.40 2.83 19.62
CA ASP A 104 3.68 4.28 19.65
C ASP A 104 2.82 5.03 20.67
N ILE A 105 1.55 4.62 20.79
CA ILE A 105 0.58 5.17 21.77
C ILE A 105 0.93 4.74 23.20
N GLY A 106 1.81 3.75 23.36
CA GLY A 106 2.29 3.27 24.64
C GLY A 106 1.34 2.28 25.30
N PHE A 107 0.67 1.41 24.53
CA PHE A 107 0.06 0.22 25.12
C PHE A 107 1.14 -0.69 25.72
N ASN A 108 0.86 -1.27 26.89
CA ASN A 108 1.86 -2.05 27.63
C ASN A 108 1.77 -3.53 27.29
N GLY A 109 0.59 -4.05 26.99
CA GLY A 109 0.42 -5.35 26.37
C GLY A 109 -0.20 -5.23 24.99
N ILE A 110 0.41 -5.87 24.01
CA ILE A 110 0.00 -5.84 22.61
C ILE A 110 0.31 -7.21 22.01
N ALA A 111 -0.61 -7.80 21.25
CA ALA A 111 -0.28 -8.98 20.48
C ALA A 111 -1.14 -9.12 19.23
N ASN A 112 -0.56 -9.66 18.14
CA ASN A 112 -1.36 -10.29 17.11
C ASN A 112 -1.97 -11.58 17.67
N ILE A 113 -3.26 -11.79 17.46
CA ILE A 113 -3.97 -12.97 18.00
C ILE A 113 -4.54 -13.90 16.93
N THR A 114 -4.29 -13.63 15.64
CA THR A 114 -4.80 -14.46 14.54
C THR A 114 -3.80 -14.62 13.40
N ALA A 115 -3.79 -15.81 12.78
CA ALA A 115 -2.90 -16.10 11.66
C ALA A 115 -3.19 -15.23 10.41
N ALA A 116 -4.40 -14.70 10.30
CA ALA A 116 -4.78 -13.78 9.24
C ALA A 116 -4.43 -12.31 9.53
N TYR A 117 -3.80 -12.02 10.68
CA TYR A 117 -3.49 -10.66 11.12
C TYR A 117 -4.70 -9.72 11.10
N GLN A 118 -5.85 -10.17 11.58
CA GLN A 118 -7.07 -9.34 11.61
C GLN A 118 -7.36 -8.77 12.99
N TYR A 119 -6.99 -9.49 14.04
CA TYR A 119 -7.31 -9.14 15.42
C TYR A 119 -6.06 -8.87 16.22
N THR A 120 -6.14 -7.84 17.06
CA THR A 120 -5.05 -7.39 17.91
C THR A 120 -5.54 -7.35 19.35
N HIS A 121 -4.78 -7.93 20.27
CA HIS A 121 -4.92 -7.70 21.69
C HIS A 121 -4.23 -6.40 22.07
N VAL A 122 -4.86 -5.58 22.90
CA VAL A 122 -4.25 -4.40 23.52
C VAL A 122 -4.64 -4.29 25.00
N ASP A 123 -3.69 -3.91 25.85
CA ASP A 123 -3.94 -3.65 27.27
C ASP A 123 -3.02 -2.59 27.90
N VAL A 124 -3.47 -2.06 29.03
CA VAL A 124 -2.79 -1.03 29.83
C VAL A 124 -2.24 -1.60 31.13
N ARG A 125 -1.67 -2.81 31.11
CA ARG A 125 -1.08 -3.44 32.30
C ARG A 125 -0.09 -2.48 33.00
N PRO A 126 -0.13 -2.39 34.35
CA PRO A 126 0.69 -1.42 35.08
C PRO A 126 2.18 -1.78 35.09
N ASN A 127 2.53 -3.07 34.95
CA ASN A 127 3.89 -3.56 35.13
C ASN A 127 4.37 -4.36 33.92
N GLY A 128 5.50 -3.95 33.37
CA GLY A 128 6.17 -4.64 32.26
C GLY A 128 5.51 -4.43 30.90
N LYS A 129 6.27 -4.72 29.85
CA LYS A 129 5.78 -4.78 28.48
C LYS A 129 5.59 -6.24 28.04
N TRP A 130 4.53 -6.49 27.29
CA TRP A 130 4.29 -7.78 26.66
C TRP A 130 3.88 -7.56 25.21
N TYR A 131 4.83 -7.71 24.31
CA TYR A 131 4.64 -7.59 22.87
C TYR A 131 4.71 -9.00 22.28
N GLY A 132 3.55 -9.58 22.03
CA GLY A 132 3.37 -10.99 21.66
C GLY A 132 2.87 -11.21 20.22
N ASP A 133 2.82 -12.47 19.84
CA ASP A 133 2.14 -12.97 18.65
C ASP A 133 1.60 -14.36 18.98
N GLU A 134 0.33 -14.43 19.38
CA GLU A 134 -0.29 -15.65 19.94
C GLU A 134 -0.41 -16.78 18.92
N VAL A 135 -0.21 -16.49 17.63
CA VAL A 135 -0.07 -17.50 16.57
C VAL A 135 1.22 -18.30 16.75
N HIS A 136 2.26 -17.68 17.32
CA HIS A 136 3.57 -18.27 17.57
C HIS A 136 3.84 -18.56 19.06
N GLY A 137 2.91 -18.18 19.95
CA GLY A 137 2.91 -18.52 21.37
C GLY A 137 2.60 -17.33 22.28
N ASN A 138 2.48 -17.58 23.58
CA ASN A 138 2.01 -16.58 24.55
C ASN A 138 3.15 -15.77 25.22
N SER A 139 4.38 -15.94 24.75
CA SER A 139 5.55 -15.20 25.25
C SER A 139 5.69 -13.86 24.54
N THR A 140 6.46 -12.94 25.14
CA THR A 140 6.94 -11.76 24.43
C THR A 140 7.83 -12.21 23.27
N VAL A 141 7.48 -11.80 22.04
CA VAL A 141 8.20 -12.16 20.81
C VAL A 141 9.12 -11.04 20.32
N THR A 142 8.88 -9.81 20.77
CA THR A 142 9.66 -8.63 20.38
C THR A 142 9.67 -7.57 21.47
N ASP A 143 10.58 -6.62 21.39
CA ASP A 143 10.54 -5.33 22.08
C ASP A 143 10.14 -4.17 21.14
N ASP A 144 10.07 -4.46 19.84
CA ASP A 144 9.72 -3.53 18.78
C ASP A 144 8.94 -4.24 17.65
N PHE A 145 7.66 -3.88 17.49
CA PHE A 145 6.82 -4.42 16.43
C PHE A 145 7.20 -3.95 15.04
N TYR A 146 7.82 -2.77 14.92
CA TYR A 146 8.29 -2.26 13.63
C TYR A 146 9.34 -3.23 13.07
N LYS A 147 10.34 -3.59 13.89
CA LYS A 147 11.33 -4.63 13.55
C LYS A 147 10.72 -6.03 13.37
N TYR A 148 9.81 -6.46 14.25
CA TYR A 148 9.29 -7.84 14.23
C TYR A 148 8.41 -8.13 13.01
N PHE A 149 7.49 -7.21 12.68
CA PHE A 149 6.63 -7.37 11.52
C PHE A 149 7.25 -6.87 10.22
N GLY A 150 8.48 -6.35 10.27
CA GLY A 150 9.18 -5.75 9.13
C GLY A 150 8.56 -4.44 8.66
N GLY A 151 7.78 -3.80 9.53
CA GLY A 151 7.17 -2.51 9.27
C GLY A 151 7.85 -1.45 10.10
N GLU A 152 9.13 -1.15 9.83
CA GLU A 152 9.50 0.25 9.71
C GLU A 152 8.66 0.82 8.55
N ASP A 153 8.22 2.06 8.69
CA ASP A 153 7.91 2.90 7.54
C ASP A 153 9.04 2.66 6.52
N MET A 154 8.80 1.82 5.49
CA MET A 154 9.91 1.28 4.71
C MET A 154 10.56 2.46 4.02
N LYS A 155 11.87 2.63 4.17
CA LYS A 155 12.58 3.73 3.53
C LYS A 155 12.86 3.35 2.09
N GLY A 156 12.32 4.12 1.17
CA GLY A 156 12.47 3.90 -0.26
C GLY A 156 13.21 5.00 -0.96
N ILE A 157 13.52 4.72 -2.22
CA ILE A 157 13.95 5.69 -3.20
C ILE A 157 13.20 5.44 -4.51
N ASP A 158 13.08 6.46 -5.33
CA ASP A 158 12.81 6.29 -6.75
C ASP A 158 13.97 6.80 -7.60
N VAL A 159 14.25 6.07 -8.68
CA VAL A 159 15.44 6.31 -9.50
C VAL A 159 15.19 6.12 -10.99
N SER A 160 16.02 6.77 -11.78
CA SER A 160 16.00 6.73 -13.24
C SER A 160 17.42 6.80 -13.81
N VAL A 161 17.54 6.98 -15.12
CA VAL A 161 18.83 7.32 -15.77
C VAL A 161 19.55 8.51 -15.10
N HIS A 162 18.80 9.44 -14.48
CA HIS A 162 19.36 10.66 -13.89
C HIS A 162 20.23 10.40 -12.65
N ASN A 163 20.07 9.25 -11.99
CA ASN A 163 20.88 8.85 -10.83
C ASN A 163 22.17 8.13 -11.23
N GLY A 164 22.41 7.93 -12.54
CA GLY A 164 23.65 7.37 -13.07
C GLY A 164 23.83 5.88 -12.75
N ASN A 165 25.06 5.50 -12.39
CA ASN A 165 25.38 4.14 -11.94
C ASN A 165 25.20 4.04 -10.44
N ILE A 166 24.39 3.07 -10.00
CA ILE A 166 24.05 2.85 -8.60
C ILE A 166 24.76 1.60 -8.07
N ASP A 167 25.42 1.73 -6.92
CA ASP A 167 25.92 0.60 -6.15
C ASP A 167 24.82 0.12 -5.19
N TRP A 168 24.03 -0.85 -5.66
CA TRP A 168 22.87 -1.36 -4.92
C TRP A 168 23.23 -2.09 -3.62
N GLY A 169 24.45 -2.61 -3.49
CA GLY A 169 24.93 -3.21 -2.25
C GLY A 169 25.10 -2.16 -1.16
N LYS A 170 25.67 -1.00 -1.52
CA LYS A 170 25.76 0.15 -0.62
C LYS A 170 24.40 0.77 -0.31
N VAL A 171 23.53 0.89 -1.31
CA VAL A 171 22.14 1.36 -1.12
C VAL A 171 21.42 0.50 -0.09
N LYS A 172 21.54 -0.84 -0.18
CA LYS A 172 20.96 -1.73 0.82
C LYS A 172 21.58 -1.55 2.21
N ALA A 173 22.90 -1.42 2.26
CA ALA A 173 23.64 -1.23 3.52
C ALA A 173 23.32 0.11 4.20
N ASP A 174 22.92 1.13 3.41
CA ASP A 174 22.50 2.45 3.89
C ASP A 174 21.01 2.52 4.30
N GLY A 175 20.37 1.35 4.44
CA GLY A 175 19.03 1.21 5.00
C GLY A 175 17.90 1.52 4.01
N ILE A 176 18.11 1.33 2.71
CA ILE A 176 17.02 1.38 1.74
C ILE A 176 16.31 0.01 1.67
N ASP A 177 14.99 0.05 1.81
CA ASP A 177 14.09 -1.10 1.92
C ASP A 177 13.29 -1.39 0.66
N PHE A 178 13.10 -0.41 -0.23
CA PHE A 178 12.52 -0.63 -1.55
C PHE A 178 13.01 0.41 -2.57
N ALA A 179 12.78 0.14 -3.86
CA ALA A 179 13.00 1.11 -4.91
C ALA A 179 11.88 1.10 -5.97
N ILE A 180 11.43 2.28 -6.43
CA ILE A 180 10.55 2.41 -7.59
C ILE A 180 11.40 2.91 -8.78
N LEU A 181 11.44 2.14 -9.87
CA LEU A 181 12.36 2.42 -10.98
C LEU A 181 11.63 3.02 -12.18
N ARG A 182 12.15 4.08 -12.79
CA ARG A 182 11.59 4.54 -14.06
C ARG A 182 11.79 3.46 -15.12
N ALA A 183 10.69 2.94 -15.66
CA ALA A 183 10.74 2.00 -16.77
C ALA A 183 10.90 2.71 -18.12
N GLY A 184 10.39 3.92 -18.22
CA GLY A 184 10.46 4.76 -19.41
C GLY A 184 9.44 5.88 -19.36
N TYR A 185 9.16 6.47 -20.52
CA TYR A 185 8.28 7.61 -20.65
C TYR A 185 7.62 7.66 -22.03
N GLY A 186 6.54 8.42 -22.17
CA GLY A 186 5.89 8.62 -23.47
C GLY A 186 5.32 7.33 -24.09
N ARG A 187 5.28 7.27 -25.42
CA ARG A 187 4.54 6.23 -26.18
C ARG A 187 5.36 5.44 -27.19
N LEU A 188 6.68 5.58 -27.17
CA LEU A 188 7.58 4.88 -28.10
C LEU A 188 8.47 3.90 -27.34
N ALA A 189 8.70 2.72 -27.92
CA ALA A 189 9.60 1.72 -27.33
C ALA A 189 11.04 2.23 -27.11
N SER A 190 11.49 3.20 -27.93
CA SER A 190 12.79 3.85 -27.78
C SER A 190 12.89 4.77 -26.55
N GLN A 191 11.77 5.05 -25.88
CA GLN A 191 11.70 5.84 -24.65
C GLN A 191 11.75 4.98 -23.39
N LYS A 192 12.13 3.70 -23.51
CA LYS A 192 12.54 2.89 -22.37
C LYS A 192 13.72 3.58 -21.67
N ASP A 193 13.68 3.69 -20.35
CA ASP A 193 14.76 4.30 -19.59
C ASP A 193 16.04 3.45 -19.72
N GLU A 194 17.15 4.11 -20.07
CA GLU A 194 18.42 3.45 -20.39
C GLU A 194 19.02 2.68 -19.20
N LYS A 195 18.66 3.06 -17.96
CA LYS A 195 19.13 2.40 -16.74
C LYS A 195 18.13 1.41 -16.16
N PHE A 196 16.92 1.29 -16.70
CA PHE A 196 15.87 0.44 -16.13
C PHE A 196 16.34 -1.00 -15.90
N GLU A 197 16.91 -1.65 -16.92
CA GLU A 197 17.35 -3.05 -16.80
C GLU A 197 18.51 -3.24 -15.82
N GLN A 198 19.46 -2.30 -15.81
CA GLN A 198 20.59 -2.31 -14.88
C GLN A 198 20.11 -2.10 -13.43
N ASN A 199 19.22 -1.14 -13.21
CA ASN A 199 18.65 -0.82 -11.91
C ASN A 199 17.77 -1.97 -11.40
N TYR A 200 16.93 -2.55 -12.26
CA TYR A 200 16.10 -3.70 -11.93
C TYR A 200 16.95 -4.89 -11.49
N ALA A 201 17.93 -5.28 -12.30
CA ALA A 201 18.80 -6.40 -11.97
C ALA A 201 19.63 -6.14 -10.70
N GLY A 202 20.17 -4.93 -10.54
CA GLY A 202 20.98 -4.55 -9.39
C GLY A 202 20.20 -4.54 -8.08
N ALA A 203 19.04 -3.90 -8.05
CA ALA A 203 18.17 -3.85 -6.87
C ALA A 203 17.69 -5.25 -6.46
N LYS A 204 17.27 -6.07 -7.43
CA LYS A 204 16.84 -7.46 -7.18
C LYS A 204 17.99 -8.32 -6.64
N ALA A 205 19.20 -8.18 -7.18
CA ALA A 205 20.38 -8.90 -6.69
C ALA A 205 20.77 -8.49 -5.26
N ALA A 206 20.55 -7.23 -4.89
CA ALA A 206 20.74 -6.73 -3.53
C ALA A 206 19.61 -7.13 -2.55
N GLY A 207 18.57 -7.82 -3.03
CA GLY A 207 17.41 -8.21 -2.22
C GLY A 207 16.50 -7.02 -1.86
N ILE A 208 16.52 -5.94 -2.64
CA ILE A 208 15.65 -4.78 -2.48
C ILE A 208 14.35 -5.04 -3.26
N PRO A 209 13.16 -5.03 -2.61
CA PRO A 209 11.85 -4.99 -3.26
C PRO A 209 11.75 -3.90 -4.33
N VAL A 210 11.28 -4.26 -5.52
CA VAL A 210 11.25 -3.36 -6.69
C VAL A 210 9.82 -3.08 -7.15
N GLY A 211 9.56 -1.80 -7.47
CA GLY A 211 8.42 -1.34 -8.27
C GLY A 211 8.90 -0.63 -9.53
N ALA A 212 7.97 -0.13 -10.33
CA ALA A 212 8.32 0.64 -11.54
C ALA A 212 7.35 1.78 -11.78
N TYR A 213 7.78 2.83 -12.47
CA TYR A 213 6.88 3.90 -12.91
C TYR A 213 7.05 4.24 -14.39
N TRP A 214 6.00 4.79 -14.97
CA TRP A 214 5.98 5.29 -16.35
C TRP A 214 5.62 6.77 -16.37
N TYR A 215 6.56 7.59 -16.86
CA TYR A 215 6.38 9.04 -16.94
C TYR A 215 5.56 9.43 -18.17
N SER A 216 4.45 10.13 -17.95
CA SER A 216 3.47 10.38 -18.98
C SER A 216 3.67 11.70 -19.72
N TYR A 217 3.52 11.63 -21.04
CA TYR A 217 3.32 12.81 -21.89
C TYR A 217 1.94 12.83 -22.56
N ALA A 218 1.06 11.88 -22.23
CA ALA A 218 -0.26 11.73 -22.83
C ALA A 218 -1.15 12.96 -22.59
N MET A 219 -1.74 13.48 -23.66
CA MET A 219 -2.71 14.58 -23.64
C MET A 219 -4.15 14.08 -23.85
N THR A 220 -4.32 12.81 -24.20
CA THR A 220 -5.63 12.16 -24.35
C THR A 220 -5.64 10.75 -23.74
N PRO A 221 -6.83 10.20 -23.42
CA PRO A 221 -6.98 8.80 -22.99
C PRO A 221 -6.34 7.80 -23.95
N GLU A 222 -6.48 8.01 -25.26
CA GLU A 222 -5.92 7.13 -26.29
C GLU A 222 -4.39 7.16 -26.27
N GLU A 223 -3.78 8.33 -26.07
CA GLU A 223 -2.33 8.41 -25.88
C GLU A 223 -1.90 7.67 -24.62
N ALA A 224 -2.61 7.83 -23.50
CA ALA A 224 -2.32 7.10 -22.27
C ALA A 224 -2.44 5.57 -22.43
N GLU A 225 -3.37 5.09 -23.27
CA GLU A 225 -3.44 3.67 -23.60
C GLU A 225 -2.23 3.18 -24.42
N LEU A 226 -1.68 4.02 -25.30
CA LEU A 226 -0.44 3.71 -26.03
C LEU A 226 0.77 3.70 -25.09
N GLU A 227 0.84 4.65 -24.16
CA GLU A 227 1.87 4.66 -23.12
C GLU A 227 1.81 3.39 -22.26
N ALA A 228 0.60 2.96 -21.87
CA ALA A 228 0.40 1.73 -21.12
C ALA A 228 0.85 0.49 -21.91
N ASP A 229 0.60 0.42 -23.23
CA ASP A 229 1.09 -0.69 -24.06
C ASP A 229 2.62 -0.78 -24.06
N VAL A 230 3.30 0.36 -24.22
CA VAL A 230 4.76 0.39 -24.18
C VAL A 230 5.26 0.03 -22.78
N PHE A 231 4.66 0.58 -21.72
CA PHE A 231 5.03 0.25 -20.36
C PHE A 231 4.93 -1.26 -20.09
N LEU A 232 3.78 -1.86 -20.43
CA LEU A 232 3.53 -3.30 -20.29
C LEU A 232 4.54 -4.13 -21.09
N SER A 233 4.94 -3.67 -22.29
CA SER A 233 5.96 -4.35 -23.08
C SER A 233 7.35 -4.34 -22.41
N VAL A 234 7.70 -3.25 -21.73
CA VAL A 234 8.98 -3.06 -21.03
C VAL A 234 9.06 -3.92 -19.77
N ILE A 235 7.96 -4.01 -19.02
CA ILE A 235 7.92 -4.76 -17.76
C ILE A 235 7.55 -6.24 -17.93
N LYS A 236 7.23 -6.68 -19.15
CA LYS A 236 6.83 -8.06 -19.46
C LYS A 236 7.87 -9.08 -18.98
N GLY A 237 7.38 -10.11 -18.28
CA GLY A 237 8.21 -11.21 -17.78
C GLY A 237 9.04 -10.86 -16.54
N LYS A 238 8.87 -9.65 -15.98
CA LYS A 238 9.50 -9.25 -14.73
C LYS A 238 8.54 -9.41 -13.55
N GLN A 239 9.10 -9.51 -12.36
CA GLN A 239 8.37 -9.58 -11.10
C GLN A 239 8.63 -8.35 -10.24
N PHE A 240 7.58 -7.80 -9.65
CA PHE A 240 7.66 -6.61 -8.80
C PHE A 240 7.01 -6.89 -7.44
N GLU A 241 7.73 -6.60 -6.36
CA GLU A 241 7.24 -6.69 -4.99
C GLU A 241 6.52 -5.41 -4.55
N MET A 242 6.76 -4.30 -5.24
CA MET A 242 6.09 -3.02 -5.04
C MET A 242 5.14 -2.73 -6.21
N PRO A 243 4.21 -1.76 -6.07
CA PRO A 243 3.31 -1.39 -7.15
C PRO A 243 4.04 -0.86 -8.38
N VAL A 244 3.32 -0.86 -9.50
CA VAL A 244 3.70 -0.09 -10.67
C VAL A 244 2.90 1.22 -10.72
N TYR A 245 3.48 2.32 -11.19
CA TYR A 245 2.87 3.64 -11.09
C TYR A 245 2.73 4.32 -12.45
N PHE A 246 1.58 4.99 -12.62
CA PHE A 246 1.42 6.03 -13.62
C PHE A 246 1.87 7.36 -13.03
N ASP A 247 2.76 8.06 -13.72
CA ASP A 247 3.34 9.31 -13.28
C ASP A 247 2.95 10.43 -14.25
N LEU A 248 2.17 11.42 -13.78
CA LEU A 248 1.62 12.51 -14.57
C LEU A 248 1.83 13.84 -13.83
N GLU A 249 2.71 14.69 -14.38
CA GLU A 249 3.19 15.91 -13.72
C GLU A 249 3.18 17.16 -14.62
N GLU A 250 2.91 17.02 -15.92
CA GLU A 250 3.13 18.13 -16.82
C GLU A 250 2.08 19.23 -16.65
N LYS A 251 2.54 20.47 -16.53
CA LYS A 251 1.66 21.64 -16.47
C LYS A 251 0.66 21.67 -17.64
N LYS A 252 1.11 21.37 -18.86
CA LYS A 252 0.24 21.33 -20.05
C LYS A 252 -0.88 20.28 -19.93
N GLN A 253 -0.63 19.16 -19.26
CA GLN A 253 -1.66 18.15 -19.00
C GLN A 253 -2.67 18.70 -17.99
N PHE A 254 -2.20 19.33 -16.90
CA PHE A 254 -3.09 19.94 -15.90
C PHE A 254 -3.95 21.08 -16.45
N ASP A 255 -3.44 21.85 -17.42
CA ASP A 255 -4.18 22.91 -18.11
C ASP A 255 -5.41 22.38 -18.90
N LEU A 256 -5.52 21.06 -19.14
CA LEU A 256 -6.70 20.42 -19.72
C LEU A 256 -7.90 20.37 -18.74
N GLY A 257 -7.66 20.62 -17.45
CA GLY A 257 -8.67 20.56 -16.40
C GLY A 257 -8.92 19.15 -15.84
N LYS A 258 -9.51 19.12 -14.64
CA LYS A 258 -9.69 17.91 -13.82
C LYS A 258 -10.35 16.75 -14.55
N GLU A 259 -11.40 16.99 -15.32
CA GLU A 259 -12.15 15.93 -16.00
C GLU A 259 -11.29 15.19 -17.04
N GLN A 260 -10.63 15.95 -17.92
CA GLN A 260 -9.78 15.40 -18.97
C GLN A 260 -8.55 14.71 -18.38
N VAL A 261 -7.87 15.33 -17.41
CA VAL A 261 -6.73 14.72 -16.71
C VAL A 261 -7.14 13.40 -16.04
N SER A 262 -8.30 13.38 -15.39
CA SER A 262 -8.82 12.16 -14.76
C SER A 262 -9.21 11.08 -15.79
N ALA A 263 -9.62 11.46 -17.00
CA ALA A 263 -9.87 10.51 -18.08
C ALA A 263 -8.55 9.87 -18.58
N ILE A 264 -7.49 10.66 -18.74
CA ILE A 264 -6.14 10.19 -19.10
C ILE A 264 -5.62 9.22 -18.05
N MET A 265 -5.67 9.60 -16.77
CA MET A 265 -5.26 8.74 -15.65
C MET A 265 -6.03 7.42 -15.65
N ARG A 266 -7.36 7.45 -15.79
CA ARG A 266 -8.19 6.23 -15.81
C ARG A 266 -7.84 5.28 -16.96
N ALA A 267 -7.53 5.81 -18.13
CA ALA A 267 -7.21 5.01 -19.30
C ALA A 267 -5.94 4.17 -19.08
N PHE A 268 -4.87 4.80 -18.61
CA PHE A 268 -3.63 4.10 -18.26
C PHE A 268 -3.84 3.10 -17.12
N LEU A 269 -4.39 3.56 -16.00
CA LEU A 269 -4.55 2.76 -14.77
C LEU A 269 -5.37 1.49 -15.06
N LYS A 270 -6.53 1.61 -15.71
CA LYS A 270 -7.37 0.45 -16.04
C LYS A 270 -6.66 -0.55 -16.94
N LYS A 271 -5.90 -0.07 -17.92
CA LYS A 271 -5.22 -0.94 -18.88
C LYS A 271 -4.11 -1.77 -18.20
N VAL A 272 -3.32 -1.13 -17.33
CA VAL A 272 -2.26 -1.81 -16.57
C VAL A 272 -2.85 -2.76 -15.51
N GLU A 273 -3.93 -2.37 -14.85
CA GLU A 273 -4.67 -3.22 -13.91
C GLU A 273 -5.21 -4.48 -14.59
N ASN A 274 -5.87 -4.33 -15.75
CA ASN A 274 -6.40 -5.45 -16.54
C ASN A 274 -5.30 -6.41 -17.04
N ALA A 275 -4.05 -5.94 -17.15
CA ALA A 275 -2.90 -6.76 -17.50
C ALA A 275 -2.33 -7.55 -16.30
N GLY A 276 -2.97 -7.49 -15.12
CA GLY A 276 -2.60 -8.26 -13.94
C GLY A 276 -1.56 -7.58 -13.05
N TYR A 277 -1.43 -6.25 -13.14
CA TYR A 277 -0.54 -5.48 -12.28
C TYR A 277 -1.32 -4.67 -11.23
N PHE A 278 -0.84 -4.70 -10.01
CA PHE A 278 -1.19 -3.79 -8.94
C PHE A 278 -0.62 -2.40 -9.29
N VAL A 279 -1.47 -1.57 -9.89
CA VAL A 279 -1.13 -0.24 -10.37
C VAL A 279 -1.58 0.85 -9.40
N GLY A 280 -0.80 1.91 -9.29
CA GLY A 280 -1.11 3.13 -8.55
C GLY A 280 -0.90 4.39 -9.37
N LEU A 281 -1.28 5.52 -8.79
CA LEU A 281 -1.06 6.85 -9.35
C LEU A 281 -0.02 7.58 -8.51
N TYR A 282 1.03 8.09 -9.15
CA TYR A 282 1.88 9.12 -8.57
C TYR A 282 1.30 10.51 -8.84
N GLY A 283 1.42 11.41 -7.86
CA GLY A 283 1.10 12.81 -8.06
C GLY A 283 1.40 13.70 -6.87
N SER A 284 1.65 14.98 -7.14
CA SER A 284 1.81 15.99 -6.10
C SER A 284 0.54 16.16 -5.25
N ALA A 285 0.68 16.56 -3.98
CA ALA A 285 -0.46 16.93 -3.13
C ALA A 285 -1.42 17.92 -3.80
N SER A 286 -0.87 18.85 -4.60
CA SER A 286 -1.64 19.84 -5.35
C SER A 286 -2.44 19.19 -6.48
N SER A 287 -1.80 18.44 -7.37
CA SER A 287 -2.47 17.80 -8.51
C SER A 287 -3.51 16.78 -8.06
N LEU A 288 -3.22 15.99 -7.02
CA LEU A 288 -4.17 15.04 -6.43
C LEU A 288 -5.42 15.71 -5.82
N THR A 289 -5.26 16.92 -5.30
CA THR A 289 -6.36 17.71 -4.75
C THR A 289 -7.18 18.39 -5.85
N THR A 290 -6.51 18.97 -6.85
CA THR A 290 -7.12 19.91 -7.78
C THR A 290 -7.47 19.30 -9.14
N HIS A 291 -6.76 18.27 -9.59
CA HIS A 291 -6.86 17.70 -10.95
C HIS A 291 -7.21 16.21 -10.99
N THR A 292 -7.24 15.52 -9.84
CA THR A 292 -7.58 14.08 -9.77
C THR A 292 -8.98 13.85 -9.19
N ALA A 293 -9.80 13.10 -9.91
CA ALA A 293 -11.13 12.69 -9.45
C ALA A 293 -11.07 11.73 -8.24
N ASP A 294 -12.09 11.78 -7.39
CA ASP A 294 -12.10 11.04 -6.13
C ASP A 294 -12.20 9.52 -6.32
N ASP A 295 -12.85 9.07 -7.39
CA ASP A 295 -12.90 7.65 -7.74
C ASP A 295 -11.51 7.08 -8.02
N ILE A 296 -10.62 7.83 -8.66
CA ILE A 296 -9.25 7.36 -8.88
C ILE A 296 -8.54 7.14 -7.54
N LYS A 297 -8.69 8.09 -6.61
CA LYS A 297 -8.05 8.04 -5.28
C LYS A 297 -8.64 6.96 -4.36
N SER A 298 -9.89 6.56 -4.57
CA SER A 298 -10.52 5.49 -3.79
C SER A 298 -10.28 4.09 -4.37
N TRP A 299 -10.09 3.96 -5.68
CA TRP A 299 -9.81 2.67 -6.33
C TRP A 299 -8.32 2.31 -6.39
N TYR A 300 -7.45 3.30 -6.61
CA TYR A 300 -6.01 3.05 -6.82
C TYR A 300 -5.18 3.53 -5.64
N THR A 301 -4.06 2.85 -5.38
CA THR A 301 -3.12 3.33 -4.36
C THR A 301 -2.43 4.60 -4.86
N ILE A 302 -2.23 5.56 -3.97
CA ILE A 302 -1.54 6.81 -4.26
C ILE A 302 -0.09 6.74 -3.80
N TRP A 303 0.83 7.18 -4.66
CA TRP A 303 2.18 7.59 -4.32
C TRP A 303 2.21 9.12 -4.31
N LEU A 304 2.18 9.69 -3.10
CA LEU A 304 2.04 11.11 -2.87
C LEU A 304 3.40 11.79 -2.97
N ALA A 305 3.55 12.81 -3.80
CA ALA A 305 4.67 13.75 -3.71
C ALA A 305 4.29 14.98 -2.89
N HIS A 306 4.99 15.19 -1.77
CA HIS A 306 4.84 16.40 -0.97
C HIS A 306 6.07 16.62 -0.08
N TRP A 307 6.98 17.50 -0.52
CA TRP A 307 8.25 17.74 0.16
C TRP A 307 8.12 18.68 1.37
N VAL A 308 7.52 18.17 2.44
CA VAL A 308 7.28 18.86 3.72
C VAL A 308 7.49 17.91 4.89
N ASP A 309 7.72 18.41 6.10
CA ASP A 309 7.90 17.55 7.28
C ASP A 309 6.59 16.88 7.72
N GLN A 310 5.45 17.51 7.46
CA GLN A 310 4.12 16.98 7.74
C GLN A 310 3.17 17.38 6.61
N THR A 311 2.65 16.38 5.88
CA THR A 311 1.71 16.62 4.78
C THR A 311 0.35 17.09 5.30
N ASN A 312 -0.25 18.06 4.62
CA ASN A 312 -1.65 18.48 4.81
C ASN A 312 -2.60 17.82 3.81
N TYR A 313 -2.12 16.85 3.04
CA TYR A 313 -2.93 16.08 2.12
C TYR A 313 -3.82 15.10 2.90
N ASN A 314 -5.14 15.26 2.77
CA ASN A 314 -6.12 14.49 3.54
C ASN A 314 -6.53 13.16 2.87
N GLY A 315 -6.08 12.91 1.64
CA GLY A 315 -6.38 11.66 0.93
C GLY A 315 -5.51 10.50 1.43
N ALA A 316 -5.97 9.27 1.22
CA ALA A 316 -5.18 8.08 1.54
C ALA A 316 -4.03 7.89 0.53
N TYR A 317 -2.86 7.49 1.01
CA TYR A 317 -1.69 7.15 0.19
C TYR A 317 -1.00 5.90 0.76
N GLY A 318 -0.27 5.20 -0.11
CA GLY A 318 0.52 4.03 0.27
C GLY A 318 2.02 4.30 0.32
N ILE A 319 2.49 5.28 -0.46
CA ILE A 319 3.86 5.76 -0.47
C ILE A 319 3.83 7.29 -0.40
N TRP A 320 4.76 7.89 0.31
CA TRP A 320 4.99 9.33 0.35
C TRP A 320 6.42 9.66 -0.05
N GLN A 321 6.59 10.33 -1.19
CA GLN A 321 7.83 10.98 -1.57
C GLN A 321 7.93 12.31 -0.82
N HIS A 322 8.83 12.34 0.17
CA HIS A 322 8.93 13.43 1.15
C HIS A 322 10.18 14.30 0.94
N SER A 323 11.12 13.89 0.08
CA SER A 323 12.27 14.70 -0.29
C SER A 323 12.76 14.39 -1.70
N GLU A 324 13.25 15.41 -2.41
CA GLU A 324 14.02 15.27 -3.67
C GLU A 324 15.54 15.44 -3.46
N LYS A 325 15.97 15.62 -2.20
CA LYS A 325 17.34 16.04 -1.83
C LYS A 325 18.05 15.02 -0.96
N GLY A 326 17.59 13.78 -1.00
CA GLY A 326 18.18 12.67 -0.28
C GLY A 326 19.64 12.44 -0.63
N LYS A 327 20.35 11.83 0.31
CA LYS A 327 21.71 11.32 0.15
C LYS A 327 21.71 9.87 0.60
N VAL A 328 22.07 8.98 -0.31
CA VAL A 328 22.14 7.55 -0.08
C VAL A 328 23.49 7.05 -0.57
N ASP A 329 24.21 6.30 0.25
CA ASP A 329 25.48 5.71 -0.17
C ASP A 329 25.26 4.76 -1.35
N GLY A 330 26.17 4.82 -2.33
CA GLY A 330 26.04 4.14 -3.60
C GLY A 330 25.32 4.92 -4.70
N ILE A 331 24.77 6.11 -4.41
CA ILE A 331 24.18 7.02 -5.40
C ILE A 331 24.93 8.35 -5.40
N ASN A 332 25.38 8.78 -6.58
CA ASN A 332 26.01 10.08 -6.73
C ASN A 332 24.94 11.17 -6.91
N GLY A 333 25.04 12.24 -6.13
CA GLY A 333 24.12 13.37 -6.24
C GLY A 333 22.94 13.27 -5.30
N ASN A 334 21.81 13.87 -5.67
CA ASN A 334 20.57 13.76 -4.90
C ASN A 334 19.79 12.53 -5.37
N VAL A 335 18.93 12.03 -4.49
CA VAL A 335 17.94 11.00 -4.81
C VAL A 335 16.64 11.33 -4.10
N ASP A 336 15.54 10.99 -4.73
CA ASP A 336 14.21 11.11 -4.17
C ASP A 336 14.04 10.09 -3.03
N MET A 337 13.40 10.52 -1.94
CA MET A 337 13.22 9.74 -0.72
C MET A 337 11.75 9.48 -0.47
N ASP A 338 11.45 8.20 -0.27
CA ASP A 338 10.10 7.70 -0.07
C ASP A 338 9.94 7.02 1.28
N ILE A 339 8.71 7.05 1.79
CA ILE A 339 8.26 6.20 2.88
C ILE A 339 7.07 5.38 2.42
N CYS A 340 7.12 4.06 2.63
CA CYS A 340 5.96 3.19 2.37
C CYS A 340 5.26 2.76 3.65
N TYR A 341 3.94 2.94 3.65
CA TYR A 341 3.04 2.67 4.78
C TYR A 341 2.21 1.39 4.61
N LYS A 342 2.44 0.63 3.53
CA LYS A 342 1.64 -0.55 3.17
C LYS A 342 2.54 -1.75 2.88
N ASP A 343 2.14 -2.93 3.36
CA ASP A 343 2.78 -4.21 3.05
C ASP A 343 2.41 -4.67 1.63
N PHE A 344 2.87 -3.93 0.62
CA PHE A 344 2.59 -4.21 -0.78
C PHE A 344 3.10 -5.57 -1.21
N GLN A 345 4.23 -6.02 -0.66
CA GLN A 345 4.81 -7.32 -1.00
C GLN A 345 3.84 -8.45 -0.69
N THR A 346 3.23 -8.44 0.50
CA THR A 346 2.25 -9.45 0.89
C THR A 346 0.97 -9.32 0.06
N ILE A 347 0.48 -8.09 -0.16
CA ILE A 347 -0.75 -7.83 -0.93
C ILE A 347 -0.60 -8.32 -2.38
N ILE A 348 0.49 -7.95 -3.05
CA ILE A 348 0.74 -8.24 -4.47
C ILE A 348 0.97 -9.73 -4.67
N LYS A 349 1.85 -10.35 -3.86
CA LYS A 349 2.12 -11.79 -3.95
C LYS A 349 0.88 -12.62 -3.60
N GLY A 350 0.14 -12.22 -2.57
CA GLY A 350 -1.08 -12.91 -2.15
C GLY A 350 -2.18 -12.89 -3.22
N LYS A 351 -2.24 -11.84 -4.04
CA LYS A 351 -3.16 -11.73 -5.18
C LYS A 351 -2.61 -12.35 -6.49
N GLY A 352 -1.36 -12.79 -6.52
CA GLY A 352 -0.71 -13.27 -7.75
C GLY A 352 -0.58 -12.20 -8.83
N LEU A 353 -0.44 -10.92 -8.46
CA LEU A 353 -0.28 -9.80 -9.40
C LEU A 353 1.21 -9.58 -9.72
N ASN A 354 1.53 -8.64 -10.61
CA ASN A 354 2.90 -8.18 -10.90
C ASN A 354 3.88 -9.32 -11.27
N GLY A 355 3.42 -10.29 -12.06
CA GLY A 355 4.23 -11.43 -12.48
C GLY A 355 4.33 -12.58 -11.46
N TRP A 356 3.59 -12.54 -10.35
CA TRP A 356 3.56 -13.61 -9.34
C TRP A 356 2.43 -14.65 -9.56
N GLY A 357 1.50 -14.38 -10.47
CA GLY A 357 0.41 -15.28 -10.82
C GLY A 357 0.89 -16.50 -11.62
N LYS A 358 0.12 -17.59 -11.57
CA LYS A 358 0.32 -18.70 -12.52
C LYS A 358 0.07 -18.16 -13.92
N ALA A 359 0.97 -18.46 -14.86
CA ALA A 359 0.76 -18.15 -16.26
C ALA A 359 -0.58 -18.76 -16.70
N GLU A 360 -1.61 -17.94 -16.89
CA GLU A 360 -2.78 -18.37 -17.64
C GLU A 360 -2.31 -18.65 -19.08
N PRO A 361 -2.81 -19.72 -19.73
CA PRO A 361 -2.55 -19.94 -21.15
C PRO A 361 -3.05 -18.69 -21.89
N THR A 362 -2.11 -17.98 -22.50
CA THR A 362 -2.31 -16.80 -23.33
C THR A 362 -3.59 -16.92 -24.15
N SER A 363 -4.65 -16.23 -23.73
CA SER A 363 -5.80 -15.98 -24.59
C SER A 363 -5.41 -14.83 -25.52
N THR A 364 -5.09 -15.24 -26.74
CA THR A 364 -4.82 -14.40 -27.92
C THR A 364 -3.42 -13.75 -27.92
N PRO A 365 -2.59 -13.99 -28.95
CA PRO A 365 -1.39 -13.18 -29.13
C PRO A 365 -1.82 -11.71 -29.23
N ALA A 366 -1.08 -10.83 -28.56
CA ALA A 366 -1.09 -9.41 -28.92
C ALA A 366 -0.95 -9.32 -30.45
N PRO A 367 -1.73 -8.48 -31.14
CA PRO A 367 -1.53 -8.30 -32.57
C PRO A 367 -0.06 -7.96 -32.78
N ASP A 368 0.60 -8.73 -33.65
CA ASP A 368 1.92 -8.38 -34.16
C ASP A 368 1.89 -6.89 -34.50
N VAL A 369 2.84 -6.14 -33.96
CA VAL A 369 3.13 -4.78 -34.39
C VAL A 369 3.10 -4.81 -35.92
N PRO A 370 2.17 -4.10 -36.60
CA PRO A 370 2.15 -4.16 -38.04
C PRO A 370 3.47 -3.61 -38.53
N ASP A 371 4.22 -4.45 -39.26
CA ASP A 371 5.19 -3.99 -40.23
C ASP A 371 4.56 -2.80 -40.98
N THR A 372 5.30 -1.71 -41.10
CA THR A 372 4.85 -0.43 -41.70
C THR A 372 4.58 -0.52 -43.21
N ASP A 373 4.44 -1.73 -43.73
CA ASP A 373 4.34 -2.09 -45.13
C ASP A 373 2.96 -2.72 -45.39
N VAL A 374 2.02 -1.93 -45.95
CA VAL A 374 0.69 -2.43 -46.32
C VAL A 374 0.76 -2.97 -47.75
N THR A 375 0.54 -4.28 -47.91
CA THR A 375 0.41 -4.86 -49.25
C THR A 375 -1.00 -4.70 -49.78
N VAL A 376 -1.18 -3.90 -50.83
CA VAL A 376 -2.47 -3.68 -51.49
C VAL A 376 -2.59 -4.57 -52.72
N THR A 377 -3.74 -5.22 -52.85
CA THR A 377 -4.12 -5.92 -54.08
C THR A 377 -5.28 -5.18 -54.73
N ILE A 378 -5.11 -4.75 -55.98
CA ILE A 378 -6.14 -4.07 -56.77
C ILE A 378 -6.61 -5.03 -57.86
N GLN A 379 -7.93 -5.19 -57.98
CA GLN A 379 -8.56 -5.94 -59.06
C GLN A 379 -9.02 -4.97 -60.14
N ILE A 380 -8.58 -5.18 -61.38
CA ILE A 380 -9.06 -4.45 -62.55
C ILE A 380 -9.52 -5.50 -63.57
N GLY A 381 -10.84 -5.62 -63.75
CA GLY A 381 -11.41 -6.66 -64.60
C GLY A 381 -11.18 -8.06 -64.01
N LYS A 382 -10.45 -8.91 -64.73
CA LYS A 382 -10.08 -10.27 -64.28
C LYS A 382 -8.64 -10.36 -63.74
N ASP A 383 -7.90 -9.26 -63.79
CA ASP A 383 -6.47 -9.24 -63.47
C ASP A 383 -6.22 -8.66 -62.08
N SER A 384 -5.22 -9.21 -61.40
CA SER A 384 -4.84 -8.89 -60.03
C SER A 384 -3.45 -8.26 -59.99
N TYR A 385 -3.36 -7.05 -59.43
CA TYR A 385 -2.11 -6.30 -59.27
C TYR A 385 -1.77 -6.18 -57.78
N LYS A 386 -0.51 -6.45 -57.39
CA LYS A 386 -0.05 -6.47 -55.99
C LYS A 386 1.14 -5.53 -55.80
N GLY A 387 1.09 -4.65 -54.80
CA GLY A 387 2.17 -3.71 -54.47
C GLY A 387 2.23 -3.38 -52.97
N THR A 388 3.37 -2.88 -52.51
CA THR A 388 3.59 -2.52 -51.08
C THR A 388 3.58 -1.00 -50.93
N LEU A 389 2.72 -0.48 -50.05
CA LEU A 389 2.68 0.92 -49.66
C LEU A 389 3.53 1.13 -48.40
N LYS A 390 4.41 2.12 -48.45
CA LYS A 390 5.20 2.60 -47.31
C LYS A 390 4.68 3.97 -46.88
N LYS A 391 4.55 4.20 -45.59
CA LYS A 391 4.18 5.51 -45.03
C LYS A 391 5.45 6.34 -44.90
N GLU A 392 5.57 7.41 -45.70
CA GLU A 392 6.64 8.41 -45.55
C GLU A 392 6.42 9.34 -44.35
#